data_AF-A0A024H473-F1
#
_entry.id   AF-A0A024H473-F1
#
_cell.length_a   1.000
_cell.length_b   1.000
_cell.length_c   1.000
_cell.angle_alpha   90.00
_cell.angle_beta   90.00
_cell.angle_gamma   90.00
#
_symmetry.space_group_name_H-M   'P 1'
#
loop_
_entity.id
_entity.type
_entity.pdbx_description
1 polymer ?
#
loop_
_entity_poly.entity_id
_entity_poly.type
_entity_poly.pdbx_seq_one_letter_code
_entity_poly.pdbx_strand_id
1 'polypeptide(L)'
;MWESSHVGGDRFAANVVVAPDGVYYGNLDVESSVATIEEHLAGRIHAEYLRGYTDLIPAQQAAVAATLRRFGPAGRNDYVVAATSRDGDYWRVRITGNPPHPARVDVELRARHAPPNQLTCRGPAMSSAMVYELVSIRAV
;
A
#
# COMPACT_ATOMS: atom_id res chain seq x y z
N MET A 1 19.36 -12.99 2.38
CA MET A 1 17.92 -13.27 2.21
C MET A 1 17.55 -14.37 3.18
N TRP A 2 16.51 -14.18 3.99
CA TRP A 2 15.95 -15.24 4.84
C TRP A 2 14.64 -15.72 4.21
N GLU A 3 14.46 -17.04 4.09
CA GLU A 3 13.26 -17.63 3.51
C GLU A 3 12.28 -18.04 4.63
N SER A 4 10.99 -17.80 4.44
CA SER A 4 9.94 -18.21 5.39
C SER A 4 8.75 -18.78 4.64
N SER A 5 8.20 -19.88 5.14
CA SER A 5 7.14 -20.64 4.47
C SER A 5 5.79 -19.92 4.43
N HIS A 6 5.54 -18.95 5.34
CA HIS A 6 4.29 -18.20 5.34
C HIS A 6 4.43 -16.87 6.11
N VAL A 7 4.14 -15.75 5.44
CA VAL A 7 4.06 -14.40 6.05
C VAL A 7 2.61 -13.89 6.09
N GLY A 8 1.63 -14.74 5.76
CA GLY A 8 0.24 -14.34 5.55
C GLY A 8 0.01 -13.64 4.20
N GLY A 9 -1.13 -13.90 3.56
CA GLY A 9 -1.48 -13.31 2.26
C GLY A 9 -1.22 -14.25 1.07
N ASP A 10 -1.76 -15.47 1.15
CA ASP A 10 -1.76 -16.46 0.05
C ASP A 10 -2.25 -15.84 -1.27
N ARG A 11 -3.22 -14.92 -1.21
CA ARG A 11 -3.72 -14.12 -2.34
C ARG A 11 -2.72 -13.15 -2.99
N PHE A 12 -1.53 -13.00 -2.43
CA PHE A 12 -0.49 -12.06 -2.85
C PHE A 12 0.90 -12.70 -2.94
N ALA A 13 0.99 -14.03 -2.86
CA ALA A 13 2.26 -14.70 -3.07
C ALA A 13 2.81 -14.41 -4.49
N ALA A 14 4.11 -14.22 -4.70
CA ALA A 14 5.18 -14.18 -3.69
C ALA A 14 5.21 -12.82 -2.93
N ASN A 15 5.48 -12.87 -1.62
CA ASN A 15 5.58 -11.68 -0.77
C ASN A 15 7.04 -11.41 -0.39
N VAL A 16 7.46 -10.14 -0.38
CA VAL A 16 8.75 -9.71 0.15
C VAL A 16 8.53 -8.69 1.27
N VAL A 17 9.31 -8.80 2.34
CA VAL A 17 9.35 -7.80 3.42
C VAL A 17 10.76 -7.23 3.48
N VAL A 18 10.89 -5.91 3.43
CA VAL A 18 12.17 -5.24 3.63
C VAL A 18 12.24 -4.71 5.06
N ALA A 19 13.21 -5.21 5.82
CA ALA A 19 13.53 -4.75 7.17
C ALA A 19 14.86 -3.98 7.14
N PRO A 20 15.03 -2.92 7.94
CA PRO A 20 14.11 -2.45 8.98
C PRO A 20 12.94 -1.58 8.47
N ASP A 21 12.88 -1.28 7.17
CA ASP A 21 11.96 -0.30 6.56
C ASP A 21 10.46 -0.63 6.72
N GLY A 22 10.12 -1.89 7.00
CA GLY A 22 8.74 -2.32 7.26
C GLY A 22 7.86 -2.24 6.02
N VAL A 23 8.41 -2.47 4.83
CA VAL A 23 7.67 -2.41 3.56
C VAL A 23 7.35 -3.81 3.06
N TYR A 24 6.06 -4.03 2.77
CA TYR A 24 5.56 -5.25 2.16
C TYR A 24 5.34 -5.07 0.68
N TYR A 25 5.86 -6.02 -0.09
CA TYR A 25 5.55 -6.23 -1.50
C TYR A 25 4.82 -7.55 -1.70
N GLY A 26 4.00 -7.62 -2.73
CA GLY A 26 3.28 -8.82 -3.12
C GLY A 26 3.05 -8.89 -4.62
N ASN A 27 2.53 -10.04 -5.09
CA ASN A 27 2.29 -10.31 -6.52
C ASN A 27 3.57 -10.18 -7.37
N LEU A 28 4.69 -10.63 -6.81
CA LEU A 28 6.00 -10.64 -7.47
C LEU A 28 6.29 -12.00 -8.10
N ASP A 29 6.97 -11.97 -9.23
CA ASP A 29 7.73 -13.08 -9.83
C ASP A 29 9.25 -12.86 -9.61
N VAL A 30 10.07 -13.75 -10.18
CA VAL A 30 11.54 -13.69 -10.01
C VAL A 30 12.11 -12.37 -10.51
N GLU A 31 11.75 -11.93 -11.71
CA GLU A 31 12.33 -10.74 -12.33
C GLU A 31 11.85 -9.45 -11.63
N SER A 32 10.55 -9.33 -11.42
CA SER A 32 9.94 -8.20 -10.71
C SER A 32 10.39 -8.12 -9.25
N SER A 33 10.70 -9.24 -8.60
CA SER A 33 11.23 -9.22 -7.22
C SER A 33 12.59 -8.54 -7.14
N VAL A 34 13.51 -8.83 -8.05
CA VAL A 34 14.85 -8.22 -8.08
C VAL A 34 14.71 -6.73 -8.35
N ALA A 35 14.00 -6.35 -9.41
CA ALA A 35 13.82 -4.95 -9.79
C ALA A 35 13.14 -4.13 -8.68
N THR A 36 12.12 -4.69 -8.01
CA THR A 36 11.42 -4.00 -6.91
C THR A 36 12.36 -3.72 -5.73
N ILE A 37 13.25 -4.66 -5.41
CA ILE A 37 14.19 -4.51 -4.30
C ILE A 37 15.33 -3.56 -4.65
N GLU A 38 15.83 -3.58 -5.89
CA GLU A 38 16.81 -2.59 -6.36
C GLU A 38 16.25 -1.17 -6.30
N GLU A 39 15.01 -0.97 -6.77
CA GLU A 39 14.33 0.32 -6.70
C GLU A 39 14.09 0.75 -5.24
N HIS A 40 13.65 -0.17 -4.37
CA HIS A 40 13.49 0.11 -2.94
C HIS A 40 14.81 0.59 -2.31
N LEU A 41 15.90 -0.14 -2.53
CA LEU A 41 17.23 0.21 -1.99
C LEU A 41 17.74 1.54 -2.56
N ALA A 42 17.29 1.91 -3.76
CA ALA A 42 17.57 3.21 -4.37
C ALA A 42 16.60 4.32 -3.93
N GLY A 43 15.79 4.09 -2.88
CA GLY A 43 14.86 5.06 -2.31
C GLY A 43 13.63 5.30 -3.17
N ARG A 44 13.25 4.36 -4.03
CA ARG A 44 12.12 4.48 -4.97
C ARG A 44 11.11 3.36 -4.75
N ILE A 45 10.14 3.60 -3.88
CA ILE A 45 9.03 2.66 -3.67
C ILE A 45 7.95 2.93 -4.71
N HIS A 46 7.69 1.95 -5.57
CA HIS A 46 6.60 1.99 -6.54
C HIS A 46 5.32 1.39 -5.96
N ALA A 47 4.17 1.93 -6.36
CA ALA A 47 2.86 1.48 -5.88
C ALA A 47 2.32 0.20 -6.54
N GLU A 48 3.01 -0.30 -7.58
CA GLU A 48 2.58 -1.44 -8.38
C GLU A 48 2.58 -2.73 -7.57
N TYR A 49 3.70 -3.02 -6.89
CA TYR A 49 3.86 -4.20 -6.04
C TYR A 49 3.68 -3.89 -4.56
N LEU A 50 3.50 -2.61 -4.19
CA LEU A 50 3.34 -2.21 -2.80
C LEU A 50 2.04 -2.78 -2.21
N ARG A 51 2.22 -3.65 -1.22
CA ARG A 51 1.13 -4.15 -0.38
C ARG A 51 0.87 -3.21 0.81
N GLY A 52 1.90 -2.50 1.26
CA GLY A 52 1.81 -1.45 2.25
C GLY A 52 2.95 -1.48 3.28
N TYR A 53 2.86 -0.62 4.28
CA TYR A 53 3.82 -0.50 5.39
C TYR A 53 3.30 -1.16 6.68
N THR A 54 4.20 -1.64 7.53
CA THR A 54 3.87 -2.33 8.80
C THR A 54 3.09 -1.46 9.79
N ASP A 55 3.21 -0.14 9.69
CA ASP A 55 2.76 0.86 10.65
C ASP A 55 1.48 1.62 10.21
N LEU A 56 0.91 1.28 9.06
CA LEU A 56 -0.24 1.99 8.48
C LEU A 56 -1.52 1.14 8.46
N ILE A 57 -2.65 1.76 8.82
CA ILE A 57 -3.98 1.13 8.70
C ILE A 57 -4.42 1.05 7.22
N PRO A 58 -5.37 0.17 6.85
CA PRO A 58 -5.71 -0.05 5.44
C PRO A 58 -6.07 1.20 4.61
N ALA A 59 -6.79 2.16 5.19
CA ALA A 59 -7.11 3.42 4.51
C ALA A 59 -5.86 4.27 4.23
N GLN A 60 -4.92 4.31 5.17
CA GLN A 60 -3.65 5.03 5.01
C GLN A 60 -2.77 4.37 3.93
N GLN A 61 -2.72 3.04 3.91
CA GLN A 61 -2.02 2.27 2.87
C GLN A 61 -2.55 2.61 1.48
N ALA A 62 -3.88 2.62 1.32
CA ALA A 62 -4.53 2.96 0.06
C ALA A 62 -4.22 4.41 -0.37
N ALA A 63 -4.19 5.34 0.58
CA ALA A 63 -3.84 6.74 0.31
C ALA A 63 -2.36 6.92 -0.10
N VAL A 64 -1.43 6.25 0.58
CA VAL A 64 -0.01 6.26 0.24
C VAL A 64 0.22 5.64 -1.14
N ALA A 65 -0.38 4.48 -1.41
CA ALA A 65 -0.30 3.84 -2.73
C ALA A 65 -0.88 4.73 -3.83
N ALA A 66 -2.01 5.41 -3.61
CA ALA A 66 -2.56 6.37 -4.57
C ALA A 66 -1.63 7.57 -4.80
N THR A 67 -0.97 8.06 -3.76
CA THR A 67 -0.01 9.17 -3.82
C THR A 67 1.22 8.78 -4.64
N LEU A 68 1.81 7.63 -4.35
CA LEU A 68 2.94 7.08 -5.12
C LEU A 68 2.58 6.86 -6.60
N ARG A 69 1.37 6.35 -6.91
CA ARG A 69 0.91 6.24 -8.31
C ARG A 69 0.80 7.59 -9.02
N ARG A 70 0.35 8.63 -8.31
CA ARG A 70 0.03 9.92 -8.91
C ARG A 70 1.25 10.83 -9.08
N PHE A 71 2.17 10.80 -8.12
CA PHE A 71 3.29 11.74 -8.01
C PHE A 71 4.66 11.07 -8.10
N GLY A 72 4.68 9.76 -8.39
CA GLY A 72 5.88 8.99 -8.64
C GLY A 72 6.37 8.24 -7.40
N PRO A 73 7.35 7.34 -7.61
CA PRO A 73 7.98 6.61 -6.53
C PRO A 73 8.72 7.58 -5.59
N ALA A 74 8.79 7.21 -4.33
CA ALA A 74 9.49 7.97 -3.31
C ALA A 74 10.06 7.04 -2.24
N GLY A 75 10.95 7.56 -1.40
CA GLY A 75 11.50 6.80 -0.29
C GLY A 75 10.42 6.46 0.75
N ARG A 76 10.72 5.47 1.59
CA ARG A 76 9.83 5.01 2.67
C ARG A 76 9.31 6.13 3.56
N ASN A 77 10.10 7.19 3.75
CA ASN A 77 9.78 8.30 4.64
C ASN A 77 9.47 9.61 3.90
N ASP A 78 9.40 9.58 2.57
CA ASP A 78 9.18 10.78 1.76
C ASP A 78 7.70 11.15 1.64
N TYR A 79 6.80 10.20 1.88
CA TYR A 79 5.36 10.45 2.05
C TYR A 79 4.91 9.96 3.41
N VAL A 80 4.59 10.89 4.31
CA VAL A 80 4.19 10.60 5.69
C VAL A 80 2.74 10.95 5.91
N VAL A 81 1.97 10.05 6.50
CA VAL A 81 0.59 10.34 6.89
C VAL A 81 0.58 11.29 8.08
N ALA A 82 0.11 12.50 7.87
CA ALA A 82 0.05 13.55 8.89
C ALA A 82 -1.30 13.58 9.62
N ALA A 83 -2.40 13.20 8.95
CA ALA A 83 -3.72 13.12 9.57
C ALA A 83 -4.62 12.12 8.85
N THR A 84 -5.58 11.55 9.58
CA THR A 84 -6.62 10.68 9.04
C THR A 84 -7.94 10.97 9.74
N SER A 85 -9.01 11.17 8.98
CA SER A 85 -10.37 11.27 9.51
C SER A 85 -11.30 10.38 8.71
N ARG A 86 -12.39 9.96 9.35
CA ARG A 86 -13.41 9.08 8.77
C ARG A 86 -14.80 9.68 9.03
N ASP A 87 -15.65 9.65 8.01
CA ASP A 87 -17.07 9.98 8.08
C ASP A 87 -17.88 8.90 7.33
N GLY A 88 -18.56 8.04 8.07
CA GLY A 88 -19.21 6.85 7.51
C GLY A 88 -18.22 5.95 6.75
N ASP A 89 -18.43 5.82 5.45
CA ASP A 89 -17.55 5.05 4.55
C ASP A 89 -16.49 5.92 3.85
N TYR A 90 -16.49 7.23 4.08
CA TYR A 90 -15.51 8.14 3.50
C TYR A 90 -14.33 8.34 4.44
N TRP A 91 -13.14 8.36 3.85
CA TRP A 91 -11.88 8.61 4.55
C TRP A 91 -11.20 9.82 3.93
N ARG A 92 -10.64 10.68 4.77
CA ARG A 92 -9.74 11.75 4.35
C ARG A 92 -8.39 11.53 4.99
N VAL A 93 -7.36 11.42 4.16
CA VAL A 93 -5.97 11.22 4.58
C VAL A 93 -5.15 12.40 4.08
N ARG A 94 -4.42 13.03 4.99
CA ARG A 94 -3.44 14.07 4.65
C ARG A 94 -2.05 13.46 4.71
N ILE A 95 -1.30 13.66 3.63
CA ILE A 95 0.07 13.19 3.48
C ILE A 95 0.98 14.42 3.31
N THR A 96 2.10 14.44 4.01
CA THR A 96 3.18 15.41 3.79
C THR A 96 4.27 14.78 2.93
N GLY A 97 4.81 15.55 2.00
CA GLY A 97 5.88 15.13 1.10
C GLY A 97 7.16 15.95 1.24
N ASN A 98 8.30 15.37 0.87
CA ASN A 98 9.58 16.08 0.75
C ASN A 98 9.87 16.44 -0.72
N PRO A 99 10.59 17.54 -1.03
CA PRO A 99 11.05 17.82 -2.38
C PRO A 99 11.81 16.63 -2.98
N PRO A 100 11.61 16.30 -4.28
CA PRO A 100 10.88 17.07 -5.30
C PRO A 100 9.36 16.85 -5.32
N HIS A 101 8.80 16.09 -4.37
CA HIS A 101 7.38 15.79 -4.31
C HIS A 101 6.55 16.93 -3.73
N PRO A 102 5.21 16.94 -3.95
CA PRO A 102 4.34 17.94 -3.33
C PRO A 102 4.45 17.93 -1.80
N ALA A 103 4.60 19.11 -1.20
CA ALA A 103 4.75 19.26 0.25
C ALA A 103 3.53 18.73 1.02
N ARG A 104 2.34 18.79 0.40
CA ARG A 104 1.10 18.25 0.97
C ARG A 104 0.22 17.63 -0.12
N VAL A 105 -0.39 16.50 0.23
CA VAL A 105 -1.36 15.79 -0.58
C VAL A 105 -2.57 15.46 0.29
N ASP A 106 -3.75 15.89 -0.12
CA ASP A 106 -5.01 15.48 0.48
C ASP A 106 -5.64 14.39 -0.39
N VAL A 107 -5.95 13.24 0.22
CA VAL A 107 -6.54 12.05 -0.44
C VAL A 107 -7.89 11.75 0.19
N GLU A 108 -8.90 11.57 -0.65
CA GLU A 108 -10.22 11.11 -0.22
C GLU A 108 -10.51 9.71 -0.80
N LEU A 109 -10.95 8.82 0.08
CA LEU A 109 -11.26 7.43 -0.27
C LEU A 109 -12.68 7.07 0.16
N ARG A 110 -13.27 6.09 -0.52
CA ARG A 110 -14.51 5.43 -0.10
C ARG A 110 -14.25 3.96 0.18
N ALA A 111 -14.58 3.51 1.38
CA ALA A 111 -14.52 2.12 1.77
C ALA A 111 -15.78 1.38 1.27
N ARG A 112 -15.61 0.19 0.70
CA ARG A 112 -16.72 -0.68 0.34
C ARG A 112 -16.36 -2.15 0.54
N HIS A 113 -17.37 -2.95 0.80
CA HIS A 113 -17.25 -4.40 0.77
C HIS A 113 -17.23 -4.90 -0.68
N ALA A 114 -16.19 -5.65 -1.05
CA ALA A 114 -16.17 -6.38 -2.31
C ALA A 114 -17.24 -7.49 -2.28
N PRO A 115 -17.73 -7.95 -3.44
CA PRO A 115 -18.56 -9.15 -3.50
C PRO A 115 -17.88 -10.32 -2.77
N PRO A 116 -18.65 -11.17 -2.04
CA PRO A 116 -18.08 -12.33 -1.36
C PRO A 116 -17.30 -13.21 -2.33
N ASN A 117 -16.08 -13.58 -1.96
CA ASN A 117 -15.26 -14.50 -2.74
C ASN A 117 -14.51 -15.47 -1.82
N GLN A 118 -13.94 -16.53 -2.38
CA GLN A 118 -13.10 -17.45 -1.62
C GLN A 118 -11.72 -16.81 -1.41
N LEU A 119 -11.51 -16.20 -0.24
CA LEU A 119 -10.30 -15.43 0.05
C LEU A 119 -9.08 -16.29 0.44
N THR A 120 -9.30 -17.56 0.83
CA THR A 120 -8.24 -18.52 1.15
C THR A 120 -8.59 -19.92 0.65
N CYS A 121 -7.59 -20.67 0.18
CA CYS A 121 -7.77 -22.00 -0.42
C CYS A 121 -8.46 -23.03 0.50
N ARG A 122 -8.46 -22.81 1.82
CA ARG A 122 -9.16 -23.66 2.83
C ARG A 122 -10.10 -22.86 3.74
N GLY A 123 -10.57 -21.69 3.30
CA GLY A 123 -11.50 -20.88 4.08
C GLY A 123 -12.85 -21.59 4.25
N PRO A 124 -13.41 -21.67 5.47
CA PRO A 124 -14.66 -22.40 5.72
C PRO A 124 -15.91 -21.72 5.12
N ALA A 125 -15.81 -20.47 4.64
CA ALA A 125 -16.90 -19.73 4.02
C ALA A 125 -16.40 -18.65 3.06
N MET A 126 -17.25 -18.22 2.12
CA MET A 126 -17.03 -17.01 1.33
C MET A 126 -17.01 -15.78 2.26
N SER A 127 -16.09 -14.86 2.01
CA SER A 127 -15.96 -13.63 2.79
C SER A 127 -15.74 -12.43 1.88
N SER A 128 -16.13 -11.25 2.37
CA SER A 128 -15.95 -9.98 1.67
C SER A 128 -14.72 -9.25 2.18
N ALA A 129 -13.83 -8.85 1.28
CA ALA A 129 -12.73 -7.96 1.62
C ALA A 129 -13.19 -6.51 1.60
N MET A 130 -12.67 -5.70 2.52
CA MET A 130 -12.80 -4.25 2.44
C MET A 130 -11.89 -3.71 1.34
N VAL A 131 -12.43 -2.88 0.46
CA VAL A 131 -11.72 -2.22 -0.64
C VAL A 131 -11.87 -0.72 -0.49
N TYR A 132 -10.78 0.02 -0.74
CA TYR A 132 -10.75 1.48 -0.68
C TYR A 132 -10.65 2.02 -2.11
N GLU A 133 -11.65 2.79 -2.53
CA GLU A 133 -11.67 3.47 -3.83
C GLU A 133 -11.17 4.89 -3.69
N LEU A 134 -10.34 5.32 -4.62
CA LEU A 134 -9.93 6.72 -4.70
C LEU A 134 -11.12 7.58 -5.17
N VAL A 135 -11.55 8.51 -4.33
CA VAL A 135 -12.55 9.52 -4.67
C VAL A 135 -11.85 10.76 -5.24
N SER A 136 -10.81 11.24 -4.56
CA SER A 136 -10.02 12.38 -5.05
C SER A 136 -8.59 12.36 -4.49
N ILE A 137 -7.67 12.97 -5.23
CA ILE A 137 -6.29 13.23 -4.81
C ILE A 137 -5.87 14.61 -5.30
N ARG A 138 -5.37 15.45 -4.39
CA ARG A 138 -4.98 16.83 -4.70
C ARG A 138 -3.68 17.19 -3.99
N ALA A 139 -2.73 17.75 -4.73
CA ALA A 139 -1.61 18.48 -4.13
C ALA A 139 -2.12 19.85 -3.65
N VAL A 140 -1.69 20.26 -2.47
CA VAL A 140 -2.10 21.52 -1.80
C VAL A 140 -0.88 22.35 -1.47
#